data_AF-A0A017RWR2-F1
#
_entry.id   AF-A0A017RWR2-F1
#
_cell.length_a   1.000
_cell.length_b   1.000
_cell.length_c   1.000
_cell.angle_alpha   90.00
_cell.angle_beta   90.00
_cell.angle_gamma   90.00
#
_symmetry.space_group_name_H-M   'P 1'
#
loop_
_entity.id
_entity.type
_entity.pdbx_description
1 polymer ?
#
loop_
_entity_poly.entity_id
_entity_poly.type
_entity_poly.pdbx_seq_one_letter_code
_entity_poly.pdbx_strand_id
1 'polypeptide(L)'
;MAIKGSSKSSTCKKCYVTCRYRDKSEYKYFEWSSFYDIELKKKVLLASAAIPVIFESIEIDGEWFVDGGANGDNIPVKPLEKEDLDCIIIIHLSNNPATINNYKGDVIEIFPSKHLGGLIDGTLDFDSQSVNERIELGYYDTKLALMNLADLCYRFKKPEYVKVKSSTYKKKI
;
A
#
# COMPACT_ATOMS: atom_id res chain seq x y z
N MET A 1 1.62 0.88 0.35
CA MET A 1 2.69 0.41 -0.56
C MET A 1 4.01 1.03 -0.15
N ALA A 2 5.13 0.29 -0.21
CA ALA A 2 6.44 0.76 0.20
C ALA A 2 7.43 0.74 -0.97
N ILE A 3 8.28 1.77 -1.08
CA ILE A 3 9.26 1.92 -2.17
C ILE A 3 10.66 2.16 -1.57
N LYS A 4 11.65 1.42 -2.09
CA LYS A 4 13.08 1.64 -1.82
C LYS A 4 13.78 2.06 -3.12
N GLY A 5 14.56 3.13 -3.06
CA GLY A 5 15.14 3.85 -4.20
C GLY A 5 16.37 3.21 -4.87
N SER A 6 16.88 2.07 -4.41
CA SER A 6 18.06 1.43 -5.00
C SER A 6 17.69 0.29 -5.97
N SER A 7 17.93 0.50 -7.26
CA SER A 7 17.75 -0.46 -8.35
C SER A 7 18.77 -1.59 -8.31
N LYS A 8 18.56 -2.61 -7.46
CA LYS A 8 19.12 -3.98 -7.59
C LYS A 8 18.69 -4.82 -6.39
N SER A 9 17.46 -5.34 -6.42
CA SER A 9 17.14 -6.56 -5.69
C SER A 9 15.87 -7.18 -6.25
N SER A 10 15.98 -8.36 -6.84
CA SER A 10 14.87 -9.22 -7.25
C SER A 10 14.31 -10.04 -6.08
N THR A 11 14.38 -9.51 -4.86
CA THR A 11 13.77 -10.14 -3.69
C THR A 11 12.27 -9.86 -3.70
N CYS A 12 11.46 -10.90 -3.41
CA CYS A 12 10.04 -10.74 -3.13
C CYS A 12 9.87 -9.56 -2.15
N LYS A 13 9.04 -8.58 -2.51
CA LYS A 13 8.78 -7.43 -1.63
C LYS A 13 8.15 -7.96 -0.34
N LYS A 14 8.68 -7.54 0.81
CA LYS A 14 8.08 -7.86 2.10
C LYS A 14 6.60 -7.44 2.09
N CYS A 15 5.75 -8.34 2.54
CA CYS A 15 4.32 -8.14 2.62
C CYS A 15 3.87 -8.49 4.03
N TYR A 16 3.16 -7.55 4.65
CA TYR A 16 2.58 -7.71 5.97
C TYR A 16 1.06 -7.75 5.85
N VAL A 17 0.43 -8.63 6.62
CA VAL A 17 -1.02 -8.77 6.71
C VAL A 17 -1.42 -8.61 8.17
N THR A 18 -2.41 -7.76 8.44
CA THR A 18 -2.88 -7.48 9.79
C THR A 18 -4.12 -8.31 10.08
N CYS A 19 -4.13 -8.98 11.23
CA CYS A 19 -5.33 -9.63 11.74
C CYS A 19 -5.58 -9.17 13.19
N ARG A 20 -6.84 -9.15 13.61
CA ARG A 20 -7.20 -8.85 14.99
C ARG A 20 -7.41 -10.17 15.73
N TYR A 21 -6.84 -10.32 16.92
CA TYR A 21 -7.20 -11.45 17.79
C TYR A 21 -8.68 -11.34 18.18
N ARG A 22 -9.46 -12.41 18.01
CA ARG A 22 -10.88 -12.43 18.41
C ARG A 22 -11.03 -12.23 19.91
N ASP A 23 -10.20 -12.92 20.69
CA ASP A 23 -10.38 -13.07 22.14
C ASP A 23 -9.44 -12.16 22.96
N LYS A 24 -8.70 -11.25 22.32
CA LYS A 24 -7.72 -10.34 22.98
C LYS A 24 -7.95 -8.87 22.60
N SER A 25 -7.17 -7.97 23.21
CA SER A 25 -6.94 -6.55 22.90
C SER A 25 -6.33 -6.18 21.54
N GLU A 26 -5.49 -7.08 21.07
CA GLU A 26 -4.38 -6.75 20.21
C GLU A 26 -4.58 -7.21 18.77
N TYR A 27 -3.83 -6.62 17.85
CA TYR A 27 -3.71 -7.09 16.48
C TYR A 27 -2.31 -7.68 16.26
N LYS A 28 -2.20 -8.55 15.25
CA LYS A 28 -0.95 -9.19 14.85
C LYS A 28 -0.64 -8.83 13.40
N TYR A 29 0.60 -8.45 13.16
CA TYR A 29 1.14 -8.27 11.81
C TYR A 29 1.90 -9.54 11.44
N PHE A 30 1.35 -10.31 10.50
CA PHE A 30 2.03 -11.45 9.92
C PHE A 30 2.93 -10.96 8.79
N GLU A 31 4.23 -11.32 8.79
CA GLU A 31 5.09 -11.14 7.61
C GLU A 31 4.70 -12.19 6.55
N TRP A 32 3.56 -11.98 5.89
CA TRP A 32 2.94 -12.92 4.97
C TRP A 32 3.88 -13.42 3.86
N SER A 33 4.80 -12.56 3.39
CA SER A 33 5.80 -12.93 2.39
C SER A 33 6.79 -14.00 2.88
N SER A 34 7.01 -14.14 4.20
CA SER A 34 7.97 -15.10 4.76
C SER A 34 7.44 -16.53 4.86
N PHE A 35 6.13 -16.74 4.66
CA PHE A 35 5.54 -18.07 4.73
C PHE A 35 5.79 -18.88 3.46
N TYR A 36 6.28 -20.11 3.60
CA TYR A 36 6.39 -21.08 2.50
C TYR A 36 5.13 -21.93 2.35
N ASP A 37 4.44 -22.20 3.46
CA ASP A 37 3.19 -22.95 3.47
C ASP A 37 2.06 -22.14 2.83
N ILE A 38 1.51 -22.67 1.74
CA ILE A 38 0.44 -22.06 0.97
C ILE A 38 -0.89 -22.04 1.74
N GLU A 39 -1.15 -23.05 2.56
CA GLU A 39 -2.39 -23.12 3.34
C GLU A 39 -2.35 -22.14 4.50
N LEU A 40 -1.20 -21.98 5.15
CA LEU A 40 -1.00 -20.90 6.13
C LEU A 40 -1.17 -19.52 5.48
N LYS A 41 -0.59 -19.30 4.28
CA LYS A 41 -0.78 -18.04 3.53
C LYS A 41 -2.24 -17.74 3.26
N LYS A 42 -3.02 -18.73 2.84
CA LYS A 42 -4.47 -18.58 2.62
C LYS A 42 -5.20 -18.29 3.92
N LYS A 43 -4.92 -19.05 4.99
CA LYS A 43 -5.54 -18.85 6.31
C LYS A 43 -5.33 -17.43 6.84
N VAL A 44 -4.11 -16.89 6.73
CA VAL A 44 -3.80 -15.52 7.16
C VAL A 44 -4.59 -14.48 6.35
N LEU A 45 -4.72 -14.66 5.03
CA LEU A 45 -5.54 -13.76 4.21
C LEU A 45 -7.03 -13.86 4.54
N LEU A 46 -7.55 -15.07 4.74
CA LEU A 46 -8.94 -15.29 5.16
C LEU A 46 -9.21 -14.67 6.54
N ALA A 47 -8.29 -14.86 7.50
CA ALA A 47 -8.37 -14.25 8.82
C ALA A 47 -8.42 -12.72 8.72
N SER A 48 -7.54 -12.13 7.91
CA SER A 48 -7.45 -10.68 7.71
C SER A 48 -8.71 -10.06 7.11
N ALA A 49 -9.56 -10.85 6.43
CA ALA A 49 -10.80 -10.41 5.79
C ALA A 49 -12.06 -10.94 6.48
N ALA A 50 -11.92 -11.65 7.61
CA ALA A 50 -13.03 -12.27 8.33
C ALA A 50 -13.78 -11.23 9.18
N ILE A 51 -14.57 -10.38 8.51
CA ILE A 51 -15.38 -9.34 9.15
C ILE A 51 -16.30 -9.99 10.19
N PRO A 52 -16.22 -9.61 11.48
CA PRO A 52 -17.07 -10.17 12.52
C PRO A 52 -18.55 -10.08 12.16
N VAL A 53 -19.34 -11.05 12.62
CA VAL A 53 -20.77 -11.24 12.31
C VAL A 53 -21.04 -11.75 10.88
N ILE A 54 -20.21 -11.40 9.89
CA ILE A 54 -20.40 -11.80 8.49
C ILE A 54 -19.66 -13.11 8.18
N PHE A 55 -18.44 -13.27 8.69
CA PHE A 55 -17.59 -14.43 8.45
C PHE A 55 -17.11 -15.05 9.76
N GLU A 56 -16.83 -16.35 9.72
CA GLU A 56 -16.28 -17.08 10.84
C GLU A 56 -14.82 -16.67 11.11
N SER A 57 -14.44 -16.63 12.39
CA SER A 57 -13.04 -16.44 12.79
C SER A 57 -12.18 -17.61 12.34
N ILE A 58 -10.92 -17.34 12.00
CA ILE A 58 -9.97 -18.35 11.53
C ILE A 58 -8.97 -18.68 12.63
N GLU A 59 -8.78 -19.98 12.90
CA GLU A 59 -7.76 -20.46 13.83
C GLU A 59 -6.39 -20.57 13.14
N ILE A 60 -5.38 -19.95 13.75
CA ILE A 60 -3.99 -20.02 13.34
C ILE A 60 -3.14 -20.24 14.59
N ASP A 61 -2.43 -21.36 14.65
CA ASP A 61 -1.54 -21.74 15.77
C ASP A 61 -2.20 -21.69 17.15
N GLY A 62 -3.45 -22.18 17.26
CA GLY A 62 -4.21 -22.22 18.52
C GLY A 62 -4.89 -20.91 18.93
N GLU A 63 -4.78 -19.88 18.10
CA GLU A 63 -5.34 -18.54 18.34
C GLU A 63 -6.37 -18.20 17.27
N TRP A 64 -7.46 -17.54 17.68
CA TRP A 64 -8.55 -17.16 16.77
C TRP A 64 -8.39 -15.72 16.29
N PHE A 65 -8.52 -15.54 14.98
CA PHE A 65 -8.34 -14.26 14.31
C PHE A 65 -9.57 -13.85 13.51
N VAL A 66 -9.79 -12.54 13.43
CA VAL A 66 -10.80 -11.86 12.62
C VAL A 66 -10.15 -10.72 11.83
N ASP A 67 -10.97 -10.03 11.04
CA ASP A 67 -10.55 -8.90 10.21
C ASP A 67 -9.72 -7.87 10.98
N GLY A 68 -8.62 -7.42 10.35
CA GLY A 68 -7.66 -6.51 10.97
C GLY A 68 -8.21 -5.10 11.22
N GLY A 69 -9.20 -4.66 10.46
CA GLY A 69 -9.87 -3.37 10.58
C GLY A 69 -11.00 -3.35 11.62
N ALA A 70 -11.51 -4.51 12.05
CA ALA A 70 -12.59 -4.61 13.03
C ALA A 70 -12.14 -4.25 14.46
N ASN A 71 -12.11 -2.95 14.78
CA ASN A 71 -11.53 -2.40 16.02
C ASN A 71 -10.06 -2.83 16.22
N GLY A 72 -9.34 -3.00 15.12
CA GLY A 72 -7.91 -3.30 15.09
C GLY A 72 -7.11 -2.18 14.47
N ASP A 73 -6.15 -2.54 13.62
CA ASP A 73 -5.32 -1.59 12.89
C ASP A 73 -5.69 -1.60 11.41
N ASN A 74 -6.59 -0.69 11.05
CA ASN A 74 -7.11 -0.53 9.70
C ASN A 74 -6.09 0.14 8.74
N ILE A 75 -5.03 0.76 9.26
CA ILE A 75 -3.99 1.45 8.47
C ILE A 75 -2.62 1.01 8.99
N PRO A 76 -2.19 -0.24 8.70
CA PRO A 76 -1.05 -0.85 9.36
C PRO A 76 0.30 -0.35 8.84
N VAL A 77 0.69 0.85 9.28
CA VAL A 77 1.98 1.47 8.97
C VAL A 77 3.10 0.90 9.84
N LYS A 78 2.80 0.52 11.08
CA LYS A 78 3.76 0.05 12.08
C LYS A 78 4.75 -1.04 11.59
N PRO A 79 4.33 -2.10 10.86
CA PRO A 79 5.31 -3.06 10.34
C PRO A 79 6.26 -2.46 9.30
N LEU A 80 5.87 -1.39 8.60
CA LEU A 80 6.70 -0.70 7.62
C LEU A 80 7.68 0.29 8.27
N GLU A 81 7.37 0.84 9.46
CA GLU A 81 8.26 1.79 10.15
C GLU A 81 9.63 1.18 10.51
N LYS A 82 9.72 -0.15 10.58
CA LYS A 82 10.95 -0.89 10.89
C LYS A 82 11.76 -1.25 9.65
N GLU A 83 11.21 -1.01 8.47
CA GLU A 83 11.86 -1.32 7.20
C GLU A 83 12.68 -0.12 6.70
N ASP A 84 13.75 -0.43 5.96
CA ASP A 84 14.61 0.58 5.34
C ASP A 84 13.96 1.12 4.06
N LEU A 85 13.05 2.07 4.24
CA LEU A 85 12.19 2.65 3.19
C LEU A 85 12.42 4.15 3.09
N ASP A 86 12.53 4.66 1.86
CA ASP A 86 12.62 6.10 1.59
C ASP A 86 11.24 6.77 1.63
N CYS A 87 10.21 6.03 1.21
CA CYS A 87 8.84 6.53 1.15
C CYS A 87 7.79 5.45 1.49
N ILE A 88 6.75 5.85 2.23
CA ILE A 88 5.52 5.08 2.45
C ILE A 88 4.36 5.79 1.74
N ILE A 89 3.66 5.03 0.89
CA ILE A 89 2.40 5.47 0.27
C ILE A 89 1.24 4.79 0.98
N ILE A 90 0.37 5.59 1.59
CA ILE A 90 -0.82 5.15 2.33
C ILE A 90 -2.03 5.42 1.45
N ILE A 91 -2.83 4.38 1.24
CA ILE A 91 -4.10 4.48 0.50
C ILE A 91 -5.21 4.31 1.52
N HIS A 92 -5.98 5.37 1.72
CA HIS A 92 -7.09 5.38 2.66
C HIS A 92 -8.39 4.95 1.98
N LEU A 93 -9.26 4.30 2.75
CA LEU A 93 -10.63 3.96 2.36
C LEU A 93 -11.67 4.81 3.11
N SER A 94 -11.21 5.78 3.90
CA SER A 94 -12.02 6.75 4.65
C SER A 94 -11.20 8.00 4.90
N ASN A 95 -11.79 9.06 5.45
CA ASN A 95 -11.07 10.31 5.76
C ASN A 95 -10.31 10.26 7.11
N ASN A 96 -10.06 9.07 7.65
CA ASN A 96 -9.33 8.90 8.89
C ASN A 96 -7.82 8.88 8.60
N PRO A 97 -7.02 9.78 9.20
CA PRO A 97 -5.58 9.82 8.97
C PRO A 97 -4.86 8.62 9.60
N ALA A 98 -3.69 8.27 9.05
CA ALA A 98 -2.85 7.24 9.62
C ALA A 98 -2.16 7.75 10.90
N THR A 99 -1.94 6.86 11.87
CA THR A 99 -1.03 7.16 12.99
C THR A 99 0.37 6.71 12.63
N ILE A 100 1.30 7.66 12.52
CA ILE A 100 2.71 7.43 12.16
C ILE A 100 3.56 8.07 13.24
N ASN A 101 4.36 7.26 13.95
CA ASN A 101 5.06 7.73 15.14
C ASN A 101 6.59 7.67 14.98
N ASN A 102 7.10 6.68 14.23
CA ASN A 102 8.53 6.37 14.22
C ASN A 102 9.16 6.42 12.82
N TYR A 103 8.36 6.61 11.77
CA TYR A 103 8.87 6.74 10.41
C TYR A 103 9.39 8.16 10.12
N LYS A 104 10.60 8.25 9.57
CA LYS A 104 11.28 9.53 9.27
C LYS A 104 11.39 9.84 7.77
N GLY A 105 11.01 8.89 6.91
CA GLY A 105 10.99 9.09 5.46
C GLY A 105 9.74 9.82 5.00
N ASP A 106 9.59 9.93 3.69
CA ASP A 106 8.45 10.63 3.08
C ASP A 106 7.17 9.81 3.19
N VAL A 107 6.07 10.46 3.56
CA VAL A 107 4.75 9.84 3.58
C VAL A 107 3.86 10.52 2.55
N ILE A 108 3.26 9.72 1.67
CA ILE A 108 2.25 10.18 0.72
C ILE A 108 0.94 9.52 1.10
N GLU A 109 0.00 10.32 1.59
CA GLU A 109 -1.36 9.86 1.91
C GLU A 109 -2.30 10.17 0.74
N ILE A 110 -3.06 9.16 0.31
CA ILE A 110 -4.04 9.25 -0.77
C ILE A 110 -5.40 8.93 -0.15
N PHE A 111 -6.28 9.93 -0.14
CA PHE A 111 -7.64 9.82 0.39
C PHE A 111 -8.65 9.68 -0.74
N PRO A 112 -9.77 8.98 -0.52
CA PRO A 112 -10.80 8.88 -1.53
C PRO A 112 -11.48 10.26 -1.69
N SER A 113 -11.62 10.75 -2.92
CA SER A 113 -12.27 12.05 -3.17
C SER A 113 -13.79 12.02 -3.00
N LYS A 114 -14.37 10.83 -2.83
CA LYS A 114 -15.79 10.60 -2.54
C LYS A 114 -15.93 9.55 -1.43
N HIS A 115 -17.04 9.61 -0.69
CA HIS A 115 -17.38 8.59 0.30
C HIS A 115 -17.57 7.23 -0.37
N LEU A 116 -16.98 6.16 0.20
CA LEU A 116 -16.98 4.82 -0.41
C LEU A 116 -18.17 3.93 -0.02
N GLY A 117 -19.04 4.41 0.87
CA GLY A 117 -20.15 3.66 1.45
C GLY A 117 -19.83 3.13 2.85
N GLY A 118 -20.84 2.58 3.51
CA GLY A 118 -20.72 1.88 4.79
C GLY A 118 -20.56 0.36 4.60
N LEU A 119 -20.97 -0.42 5.60
CA LEU A 119 -20.83 -1.88 5.56
C LEU A 119 -21.67 -2.52 4.42
N ILE A 120 -22.87 -2.01 4.16
CA ILE A 120 -23.83 -2.62 3.22
C ILE A 120 -23.68 -2.04 1.81
N ASP A 121 -23.67 -0.71 1.69
CA ASP A 121 -23.57 0.05 0.43
C ASP A 121 -22.12 0.37 0.02
N GLY A 122 -21.15 -0.17 0.75
CA GLY A 122 -19.72 -0.08 0.45
C GLY A 122 -19.04 -1.44 0.57
N THR A 123 -18.69 -1.86 1.78
CA THR A 123 -17.86 -3.06 2.04
C THR A 123 -18.45 -4.36 1.46
N LEU A 124 -19.77 -4.55 1.55
CA LEU A 124 -20.48 -5.72 1.04
C LEU A 124 -21.28 -5.44 -0.24
N ASP A 125 -21.02 -4.30 -0.89
CA ASP A 125 -21.62 -3.96 -2.17
C ASP A 125 -20.78 -4.52 -3.32
N PHE A 126 -21.23 -5.68 -3.81
CA PHE A 126 -20.62 -6.39 -4.94
C PHE A 126 -21.31 -6.10 -6.27
N ASP A 127 -22.14 -5.06 -6.35
CA ASP A 127 -22.71 -4.63 -7.63
C ASP A 127 -21.59 -4.20 -8.60
N SER A 128 -21.68 -4.69 -9.84
CA SER A 128 -20.63 -4.48 -10.84
C SER A 128 -20.41 -3.02 -11.21
N GLN A 129 -21.47 -2.21 -11.21
CA GLN A 129 -21.36 -0.79 -11.51
C GLN A 129 -20.65 -0.08 -10.35
N SER A 130 -21.11 -0.28 -9.13
CA SER A 130 -20.50 0.31 -7.94
C SER A 130 -19.03 -0.09 -7.76
N VAL A 131 -18.68 -1.35 -8.05
CA VAL A 131 -17.29 -1.83 -8.05
C VAL A 131 -16.44 -1.09 -9.07
N ASN A 132 -16.93 -0.93 -10.30
CA ASN A 132 -16.20 -0.20 -11.34
C ASN A 132 -16.02 1.28 -10.98
N GLU A 133 -17.05 1.92 -10.43
CA GLU A 133 -16.98 3.31 -9.95
C GLU A 133 -15.90 3.49 -8.87
N ARG A 134 -15.81 2.55 -7.91
CA ARG A 134 -14.78 2.57 -6.85
C ARG A 134 -13.37 2.32 -7.39
N ILE A 135 -13.22 1.44 -8.38
CA ILE A 135 -11.93 1.20 -9.06
C ILE A 135 -11.47 2.46 -9.79
N GLU A 136 -12.36 3.09 -10.56
CA GLU A 136 -12.07 4.33 -11.29
C GLU A 136 -11.71 5.46 -10.33
N LEU A 137 -12.46 5.63 -9.24
CA LEU A 137 -12.19 6.61 -8.20
C LEU A 137 -10.77 6.46 -7.63
N GLY A 138 -10.39 5.24 -7.22
CA GLY A 138 -9.05 4.96 -6.71
C GLY A 138 -7.95 5.23 -7.73
N TYR A 139 -8.21 4.95 -9.02
CA TYR A 139 -7.29 5.28 -10.11
C TYR A 139 -7.09 6.80 -10.25
N TYR A 140 -8.18 7.57 -10.30
CA TYR A 140 -8.11 9.02 -10.46
C TYR A 140 -7.47 9.72 -9.25
N ASP A 141 -7.86 9.34 -8.03
CA ASP A 141 -7.30 9.90 -6.79
C ASP A 141 -5.79 9.64 -6.72
N THR A 142 -5.36 8.42 -7.03
CA THR A 142 -3.94 8.05 -7.06
C THR A 142 -3.19 8.80 -8.15
N LYS A 143 -3.75 8.90 -9.36
CA LYS A 143 -3.13 9.61 -10.48
C LYS A 143 -2.87 11.06 -10.13
N LEU A 144 -3.84 11.75 -9.54
CA LEU A 144 -3.72 13.14 -9.12
C LEU A 144 -2.66 13.31 -8.02
N ALA A 145 -2.70 12.47 -6.99
CA ALA A 145 -1.76 12.54 -5.86
C ALA A 145 -0.31 12.29 -6.29
N LEU A 146 -0.09 11.39 -7.24
CA LEU A 146 1.26 10.99 -7.69
C LEU A 146 1.76 11.74 -8.93
N MET A 147 0.96 12.64 -9.52
CA MET A 147 1.31 13.31 -10.79
C MET A 147 2.63 14.08 -10.70
N ASN A 148 2.81 14.86 -9.63
CA ASN A 148 4.04 15.64 -9.43
C ASN A 148 5.27 14.74 -9.25
N LEU A 149 5.12 13.63 -8.51
CA LEU A 149 6.19 12.66 -8.32
C LEU A 149 6.56 11.96 -9.63
N ALA A 150 5.57 11.61 -10.45
CA ALA A 150 5.76 11.00 -11.75
C ALA A 150 6.50 11.96 -12.71
N ASP A 151 6.08 13.23 -12.76
CA ASP A 151 6.73 14.27 -13.56
C ASP A 151 8.17 14.50 -13.14
N LEU A 152 8.43 14.53 -11.84
CA LEU A 152 9.77 14.67 -11.28
C LEU A 152 10.66 13.49 -11.70
N CYS A 153 10.18 12.26 -11.52
CA CYS A 153 10.87 11.05 -11.97
C CYS A 153 11.16 11.04 -13.48
N TYR A 154 10.22 11.54 -14.28
CA TYR A 154 10.38 11.64 -15.74
C TYR A 154 11.45 12.66 -16.12
N ARG A 155 11.48 13.83 -15.47
CA ARG A 155 12.49 14.87 -15.70
C ARG A 155 13.89 14.39 -15.34
N PHE A 156 14.05 13.66 -14.22
CA PHE A 156 15.33 13.08 -13.81
C PHE A 156 15.85 11.97 -14.76
N LYS A 157 14.98 11.36 -15.56
CA LYS A 157 15.38 10.34 -16.56
C LYS A 157 15.90 10.91 -17.88
N LYS A 158 15.75 12.21 -18.17
CA LYS A 158 16.35 12.79 -19.38
C LYS A 158 17.86 12.95 -19.18
N PRO A 159 18.73 12.36 -20.03
CA PRO A 159 20.14 12.69 -20.00
C PRO A 159 20.31 14.18 -20.35
N GLU A 160 21.13 14.90 -19.58
CA GLU A 160 21.61 16.23 -19.97
C GLU A 160 22.26 16.12 -21.35
N TYR A 161 21.76 16.89 -22.32
CA TYR A 161 22.44 17.05 -23.60
C TYR A 161 23.78 17.77 -23.34
N VAL A 162 24.88 17.02 -23.43
CA VAL A 162 26.23 17.59 -23.46
C VAL A 162 26.34 18.48 -24.70
N LYS A 163 26.61 19.77 -24.51
CA LYS A 163 26.92 20.71 -25.60
C LYS A 163 28.10 20.17 -26.42
N VAL A 164 27.85 19.82 -27.68
CA VAL A 164 28.92 19.53 -28.65
C VAL A 164 29.71 20.83 -28.87
N LYS A 165 31.02 20.79 -28.59
CA LYS A 165 31.93 21.90 -28.90
C LYS A 165 31.94 22.12 -30.40
N SER A 166 31.69 23.36 -30.84
CA SER A 166 31.86 23.78 -32.22
C SER A 166 33.34 23.66 -32.63
N SER A 167 33.65 22.81 -33.59
CA SER A 167 34.96 22.80 -34.23
C SER A 167 35.03 23.93 -35.25
N THR A 168 36.01 24.80 -35.07
CA THR A 168 36.31 25.92 -35.96
C THR A 168 36.93 25.38 -37.24
N TYR A 169 36.25 25.53 -38.38
CA TYR A 169 36.87 25.29 -39.69
C TYR A 169 37.86 26.43 -39.99
N LYS A 170 39.16 26.13 -39.96
CA LYS A 170 40.18 27.02 -40.56
C LYS A 170 40.12 26.88 -42.08
N LYS A 171 39.73 27.96 -42.74
CA LYS A 171 39.79 28.14 -44.19
C LYS A 171 41.27 28.12 -44.62
N LYS A 172 41.68 27.14 -45.42
CA LYS A 172 42.98 27.18 -46.11
C LYS A 172 42.82 28.08 -47.35
N ILE A 173 43.69 29.09 -47.44
CA ILE A 173 43.88 29.97 -48.60
C ILE A 173 44.54 29.16 -49.71
#